data_AF-A0A4T0WEJ1-F1
#
_entry.id   AF-A0A4T0WEJ1-F1
#
_cell.length_a   1.000
_cell.length_b   1.000
_cell.length_c   1.000
_cell.angle_alpha   90.00
_cell.angle_beta   90.00
_cell.angle_gamma   90.00
#
_symmetry.space_group_name_H-M   'P 1'
#
loop_
_entity.id
_entity.type
_entity.pdbx_description
1 polymer ?
#
loop_
_entity_poly.entity_id
_entity_poly.type
_entity_poly.pdbx_seq_one_letter_code
_entity_poly.pdbx_strand_id
1 'polypeptide(L)'
;MVLTGDKVVGKSMLLLQGLSHALLNNWVVINIPEAQDLTNSNTDYSPVPNTKPLQFYQPTYCFSLLQQIVKANGPILKQHKISKEYPELLHVPKDGTLLDIATAAKEPEFAWPAFQALWHELTTAPDGPPVFLGLDGLSHIMKISAYRDPSFNLVHSHDLTLVRLFVDALSGKTPLANGGAVIAATSRSNAPRSPSMELALAQSAAAAADLHVPTPDPYNKGYDDRVYEAVRGVETFNVSGINREEARAVMEYWAASGLMRARIDETTVAEKWTISGGGVLGELERASLLNSRMLQY
;
A
#
# COMPACT_ATOMS: atom_id res chain seq x y z
N MET A 1 3.20 -9.53 -0.43
CA MET A 1 4.41 -9.20 0.35
C MET A 1 4.16 -7.96 1.20
N VAL A 2 4.76 -7.88 2.38
CA VAL A 2 4.71 -6.71 3.27
C VAL A 2 6.12 -6.14 3.49
N LEU A 3 6.31 -4.85 3.20
CA LEU A 3 7.54 -4.12 3.48
C LEU A 3 7.57 -3.71 4.95
N THR A 4 8.47 -4.32 5.71
CA THR A 4 8.72 -4.04 7.13
C THR A 4 10.02 -3.25 7.28
N GLY A 5 10.29 -2.72 8.47
CA GLY A 5 11.52 -1.99 8.77
C GLY A 5 11.30 -0.76 9.65
N ASP A 6 12.41 -0.14 10.04
CA ASP A 6 12.43 0.96 11.01
C ASP A 6 11.95 2.30 10.43
N LYS A 7 11.80 3.30 11.28
CA LYS A 7 11.33 4.63 10.88
C LYS A 7 12.28 5.24 9.84
N VAL A 8 11.74 5.84 8.79
CA VAL A 8 12.46 6.59 7.74
C VAL A 8 13.55 5.81 6.97
N VAL A 9 13.49 4.47 6.92
CA VAL A 9 14.40 3.64 6.12
C VAL A 9 14.11 3.63 4.60
N GLY A 10 12.95 4.15 4.16
CA GLY A 10 12.60 4.23 2.73
C GLY A 10 11.54 3.23 2.25
N LYS A 11 10.71 2.66 3.13
CA LYS A 11 9.63 1.73 2.77
C LYS A 11 8.70 2.26 1.67
N SER A 12 8.21 3.49 1.82
CA SER A 12 7.35 4.14 0.82
C SER A 12 8.07 4.39 -0.51
N MET A 13 9.38 4.66 -0.47
CA MET A 13 10.21 4.83 -1.68
C MET A 13 10.41 3.51 -2.41
N LEU A 14 10.60 2.41 -1.68
CA LEU A 14 10.67 1.07 -2.29
C LEU A 14 9.34 0.68 -2.93
N LEU A 15 8.20 1.02 -2.30
CA LEU A 15 6.88 0.84 -2.91
C LEU A 15 6.76 1.66 -4.21
N LEU A 16 7.20 2.92 -4.20
CA LEU A 16 7.23 3.79 -5.38
C LEU A 16 8.11 3.24 -6.51
N GLN A 17 9.25 2.66 -6.19
CA GLN A 17 10.12 1.98 -7.17
C GLN A 17 9.40 0.76 -7.78
N GLY A 18 8.68 -0.02 -6.97
CA GLY A 18 7.84 -1.13 -7.45
C GLY A 18 6.72 -0.67 -8.38
N LEU A 19 6.02 0.41 -8.03
CA LEU A 19 5.00 1.04 -8.87
C LEU A 19 5.59 1.52 -10.21
N SER A 20 6.76 2.15 -10.18
CA SER A 20 7.45 2.64 -11.38
C SER A 20 7.87 1.50 -12.29
N HIS A 21 8.41 0.41 -11.72
CA HIS A 21 8.75 -0.80 -12.46
C HIS A 21 7.52 -1.43 -13.11
N ALA A 22 6.38 -1.48 -12.41
CA ALA A 22 5.13 -1.99 -12.95
C ALA A 22 4.62 -1.14 -14.14
N LEU A 23 4.63 0.19 -14.01
CA LEU A 23 4.24 1.10 -15.11
C LEU A 23 5.13 0.93 -16.35
N LEU A 24 6.45 0.82 -16.17
CA LEU A 24 7.40 0.64 -17.28
C LEU A 24 7.22 -0.69 -18.02
N ASN A 25 6.72 -1.71 -17.34
CA ASN A 25 6.47 -3.04 -17.92
C ASN A 25 5.01 -3.22 -18.40
N ASN A 26 4.24 -2.14 -18.52
CA ASN A 26 2.82 -2.17 -18.94
C ASN A 26 1.90 -2.99 -18.03
N TRP A 27 2.15 -2.98 -16.72
CA TRP A 27 1.24 -3.57 -15.72
C TRP A 27 0.16 -2.57 -15.32
N VAL A 28 -1.00 -3.08 -14.90
CA VAL A 28 -2.05 -2.23 -14.33
C VAL A 28 -1.70 -1.91 -12.89
N VAL A 29 -1.48 -0.63 -12.60
CA VAL A 29 -1.07 -0.14 -11.29
C VAL A 29 -2.25 0.47 -10.55
N ILE A 30 -2.58 -0.10 -9.40
CA ILE A 30 -3.57 0.42 -8.46
C ILE A 30 -2.83 0.70 -7.15
N ASN A 31 -2.79 1.96 -6.73
CA ASN A 31 -2.10 2.36 -5.52
C ASN A 31 -3.05 3.09 -4.57
N ILE A 32 -3.01 2.71 -3.29
CA ILE A 32 -3.66 3.40 -2.18
C ILE A 32 -2.54 4.16 -1.44
N PRO A 33 -2.36 5.48 -1.70
CA PRO A 33 -1.21 6.23 -1.20
C PRO A 33 -1.17 6.37 0.32
N GLU A 34 -2.33 6.41 0.96
CA GLU A 34 -2.44 6.59 2.40
C GLU A 34 -3.66 5.81 2.92
N ALA A 35 -3.40 4.73 3.65
CA ALA A 35 -4.42 3.88 4.22
C ALA A 35 -5.16 4.53 5.40
N GLN A 36 -4.62 5.59 6.01
CA GLN A 36 -5.32 6.29 7.10
C GLN A 36 -6.62 6.94 6.64
N ASP A 37 -6.69 7.43 5.40
CA ASP A 37 -7.88 8.09 4.84
C ASP A 37 -9.06 7.12 4.73
N LEU A 38 -8.77 5.84 4.51
CA LEU A 38 -9.80 4.81 4.49
C LEU A 38 -10.40 4.54 5.87
N THR A 39 -9.74 4.91 6.98
CA THR A 39 -10.13 4.46 8.32
C THR A 39 -10.43 5.58 9.32
N ASN A 40 -10.10 6.83 9.00
CA ASN A 40 -10.18 7.98 9.91
C ASN A 40 -11.53 8.72 9.91
N SER A 41 -12.58 8.16 9.29
CA SER A 41 -13.91 8.79 9.22
C SER A 41 -13.92 10.20 8.60
N ASN A 42 -13.00 10.49 7.68
CA ASN A 42 -12.92 11.77 6.97
C ASN A 42 -13.63 11.76 5.61
N THR A 43 -13.90 10.59 5.02
CA THR A 43 -14.63 10.44 3.77
C THR A 43 -16.06 10.00 3.99
N ASP A 44 -16.92 10.25 3.00
CA ASP A 44 -18.26 9.69 2.95
C ASP A 44 -18.21 8.16 2.89
N TYR A 45 -19.21 7.53 3.48
CA TYR A 45 -19.38 6.09 3.47
C TYR A 45 -20.87 5.74 3.41
N SER A 46 -21.18 4.60 2.81
CA SER A 46 -22.55 4.12 2.69
C SER A 46 -22.59 2.60 2.80
N PRO A 47 -23.65 2.03 3.40
CA PRO A 47 -23.78 0.58 3.48
C PRO A 47 -24.01 -0.01 2.09
N VAL A 48 -23.36 -1.14 1.78
CA VAL A 48 -23.63 -1.91 0.57
C VAL A 48 -24.87 -2.77 0.81
N PRO A 49 -25.95 -2.63 0.03
CA PRO A 49 -27.14 -3.46 0.15
C PRO A 49 -26.80 -4.96 0.03
N ASN A 50 -27.53 -5.80 0.77
CA ASN A 50 -27.46 -7.27 0.67
C ASN A 50 -26.11 -7.93 1.02
N THR A 51 -25.25 -7.27 1.80
CA THR A 51 -23.98 -7.86 2.28
C THR A 51 -24.10 -8.45 3.69
N LYS A 52 -23.46 -9.61 3.92
CA LYS A 52 -23.33 -10.26 5.23
C LYS A 52 -21.86 -10.65 5.47
N PRO A 53 -21.14 -10.10 6.47
CA PRO A 53 -21.52 -8.98 7.36
C PRO A 53 -21.80 -7.69 6.57
N LEU A 54 -22.45 -6.71 7.23
CA LEU A 54 -22.75 -5.41 6.63
C LEU A 54 -21.44 -4.73 6.22
N GLN A 55 -21.26 -4.51 4.91
CA GLN A 55 -20.10 -3.84 4.36
C GLN A 55 -20.40 -2.38 4.07
N PHE A 56 -19.35 -1.55 4.08
CA PHE A 56 -19.44 -0.14 3.75
C PHE A 56 -18.52 0.20 2.58
N TYR A 57 -19.01 1.00 1.65
CA TYR A 57 -18.23 1.54 0.54
C TYR A 57 -18.03 3.04 0.72
N GLN A 58 -16.95 3.56 0.15
CA GLN A 58 -16.54 4.96 0.24
C GLN A 58 -16.60 5.59 -1.16
N PRO A 59 -17.75 6.20 -1.55
CA PRO A 59 -17.99 6.59 -2.93
C PRO A 59 -17.02 7.67 -3.41
N THR A 60 -16.81 8.75 -2.65
CA THR A 60 -15.92 9.84 -3.08
C THR A 60 -14.47 9.36 -3.19
N TYR A 61 -14.00 8.54 -2.24
CA TYR A 61 -12.64 7.99 -2.30
C TYR A 61 -12.48 7.07 -3.52
N CYS A 62 -13.41 6.13 -3.70
CA CYS A 62 -13.41 5.18 -4.81
C CYS A 62 -13.43 5.88 -6.18
N PHE A 63 -14.23 6.95 -6.31
CA PHE A 63 -14.29 7.76 -7.52
C PHE A 63 -12.93 8.42 -7.83
N SER A 64 -12.30 9.03 -6.83
CA SER A 64 -10.98 9.64 -6.99
C SER A 64 -9.90 8.60 -7.36
N LEU A 65 -9.98 7.40 -6.77
CA LEU A 65 -9.09 6.28 -7.07
C LEU A 65 -9.28 5.81 -8.53
N LEU A 66 -10.52 5.65 -9.00
CA LEU A 66 -10.80 5.29 -10.40
C LEU A 66 -10.22 6.32 -11.37
N GLN A 67 -10.38 7.62 -11.09
CA GLN A 67 -9.78 8.67 -11.93
C GLN A 67 -8.24 8.58 -11.98
N GLN A 68 -7.59 8.24 -10.86
CA GLN A 68 -6.14 8.04 -10.82
C GLN A 68 -5.73 6.80 -11.63
N ILE A 69 -6.49 5.70 -11.52
CA ILE A 69 -6.26 4.48 -12.29
C ILE A 69 -6.37 4.73 -13.79
N VAL A 70 -7.39 5.49 -14.23
CA VAL A 70 -7.56 5.87 -15.63
C VAL A 70 -6.40 6.74 -16.13
N LYS A 71 -5.95 7.71 -15.32
CA LYS A 71 -4.82 8.58 -15.67
C LYS A 71 -3.50 7.82 -15.77
N ALA A 72 -3.24 6.88 -14.86
CA ALA A 72 -1.99 6.12 -14.82
C ALA A 72 -1.95 5.01 -15.89
N ASN A 73 -3.05 4.28 -16.06
CA ASN A 73 -3.09 3.04 -16.85
C ASN A 73 -3.85 3.17 -18.18
N GLY A 74 -4.25 4.39 -18.56
CA GLY A 74 -5.11 4.63 -19.73
C GLY A 74 -4.70 3.90 -21.02
N PRO A 75 -3.41 3.87 -21.41
CA PRO A 75 -2.95 3.14 -22.59
C PRO A 75 -3.17 1.62 -22.50
N ILE A 76 -2.96 1.02 -21.32
CA ILE A 76 -3.07 -0.43 -21.08
C ILE A 76 -4.55 -0.82 -21.05
N LEU A 77 -5.37 -0.07 -20.33
CA LEU A 77 -6.80 -0.36 -20.18
C LEU A 77 -7.58 -0.32 -21.51
N LYS A 78 -7.10 0.41 -22.51
CA LYS A 78 -7.68 0.45 -23.87
C LYS A 78 -7.40 -0.80 -24.69
N GLN A 79 -6.33 -1.53 -24.38
CA GLN A 79 -5.91 -2.70 -25.16
C GLN A 79 -6.70 -3.94 -24.78
N HIS A 80 -7.19 -4.00 -23.54
CA HIS A 80 -7.91 -5.15 -23.01
C HIS A 80 -9.42 -4.96 -23.15
N LYS A 81 -10.07 -5.97 -23.75
CA LYS A 81 -11.52 -6.05 -23.90
C LYS A 81 -12.16 -6.62 -22.65
N ILE A 82 -13.44 -6.29 -22.47
CA ILE A 82 -14.26 -6.80 -21.39
C ILE A 82 -14.67 -8.25 -21.70
N SER A 83 -14.66 -9.12 -20.68
CA SER A 83 -15.08 -10.52 -20.80
C SER A 83 -16.55 -10.74 -20.41
N LYS A 84 -17.08 -9.97 -19.45
CA LYS A 84 -18.47 -10.09 -18.96
C LYS A 84 -19.31 -8.85 -19.22
N GLU A 85 -20.61 -9.04 -19.42
CA GLU A 85 -21.55 -7.94 -19.47
C GLU A 85 -21.87 -7.44 -18.04
N TYR A 86 -21.79 -6.13 -17.81
CA TYR A 86 -22.11 -5.47 -16.54
C TYR A 86 -23.36 -4.59 -16.70
N PRO A 87 -24.58 -5.14 -16.57
CA PRO A 87 -25.81 -4.39 -16.76
C PRO A 87 -26.04 -3.31 -15.68
N GLU A 88 -25.40 -3.43 -14.52
CA GLU A 88 -25.43 -2.39 -13.49
C GLU A 88 -24.69 -1.10 -13.86
N LEU A 89 -23.81 -1.13 -14.88
CA LEU A 89 -23.03 0.02 -15.29
C LEU A 89 -23.71 0.73 -16.46
N LEU A 90 -24.02 2.01 -16.27
CA LEU A 90 -24.50 2.87 -17.34
C LEU A 90 -23.35 3.15 -18.33
N HIS A 91 -23.67 3.14 -19.63
CA HIS A 91 -22.77 3.56 -20.71
C HIS A 91 -21.56 2.66 -21.03
N VAL A 92 -21.54 1.40 -20.62
CA VAL A 92 -20.51 0.43 -21.06
C VAL A 92 -20.97 -0.28 -22.34
N PRO A 93 -20.25 -0.16 -23.48
CA PRO A 93 -20.56 -0.91 -24.69
C PRO A 93 -20.33 -2.42 -24.49
N LYS A 94 -21.10 -3.26 -25.20
CA LYS A 94 -20.94 -4.73 -25.14
C LYS A 94 -19.56 -5.21 -25.57
N ASP A 95 -18.94 -4.52 -26.53
CA ASP A 95 -17.55 -4.74 -26.99
C ASP A 95 -16.58 -3.70 -26.41
N GLY A 96 -16.89 -3.18 -25.22
CA GLY A 96 -16.09 -2.16 -24.56
C GLY A 96 -14.72 -2.65 -24.10
N THR A 97 -13.90 -1.69 -23.69
CA THR A 97 -12.57 -1.89 -23.11
C THR A 97 -12.61 -1.73 -21.59
N LEU A 98 -11.56 -2.16 -20.88
CA LEU A 98 -11.47 -1.92 -19.43
C LEU A 98 -11.49 -0.42 -19.08
N LEU A 99 -11.05 0.44 -20.00
CA LEU A 99 -11.15 1.89 -19.85
C LEU A 99 -12.61 2.36 -19.80
N ASP A 100 -13.50 1.73 -20.58
CA ASP A 100 -14.91 2.11 -20.62
C ASP A 100 -15.60 1.77 -19.29
N ILE A 101 -15.24 0.65 -18.65
CA ILE A 101 -15.68 0.34 -17.27
C ILE A 101 -15.16 1.40 -16.29
N ALA A 102 -13.86 1.71 -16.35
CA ALA A 102 -13.25 2.64 -15.41
C ALA A 102 -13.77 4.09 -15.56
N THR A 103 -14.25 4.46 -16.75
CA THR A 103 -14.83 5.78 -17.05
C THR A 103 -16.36 5.81 -16.97
N ALA A 104 -17.02 4.66 -16.78
CA ALA A 104 -18.47 4.57 -16.62
C ALA A 104 -18.96 5.33 -15.37
N ALA A 105 -18.15 5.33 -14.30
CA ALA A 105 -18.43 6.13 -13.11
C ALA A 105 -18.21 7.62 -13.42
N LYS A 106 -19.30 8.34 -13.69
CA LYS A 106 -19.31 9.82 -13.78
C LYS A 106 -19.63 10.49 -12.44
N GLU A 107 -20.34 9.77 -11.57
CA GLU A 107 -20.76 10.22 -10.25
C GLU A 107 -20.20 9.28 -9.17
N PRO A 108 -19.98 9.77 -7.94
CA PRO A 108 -19.41 8.96 -6.85
C PRO A 108 -20.25 7.73 -6.48
N GLU A 109 -21.58 7.79 -6.60
CA GLU A 109 -22.49 6.69 -6.24
C GLU A 109 -22.26 5.42 -7.07
N PHE A 110 -21.89 5.58 -8.35
CA PHE A 110 -21.60 4.48 -9.27
C PHE A 110 -20.13 4.03 -9.25
N ALA A 111 -19.28 4.68 -8.44
CA ALA A 111 -17.85 4.38 -8.39
C ALA A 111 -17.57 2.97 -7.85
N TRP A 112 -18.28 2.54 -6.81
CA TRP A 112 -18.05 1.21 -6.23
C TRP A 112 -18.41 0.07 -7.18
N PRO A 113 -19.61 0.03 -7.80
CA PRO A 113 -19.92 -0.98 -8.82
C PRO A 113 -18.91 -1.00 -9.98
N ALA A 114 -18.49 0.18 -10.47
CA ALA A 114 -17.52 0.27 -11.56
C ALA A 114 -16.14 -0.29 -11.16
N PHE A 115 -15.68 0.02 -9.94
CA PHE A 115 -14.44 -0.52 -9.41
C PHE A 115 -14.52 -2.04 -9.18
N GLN A 116 -15.64 -2.53 -8.66
CA GLN A 116 -15.86 -3.96 -8.46
C GLN A 116 -15.85 -4.73 -9.79
N ALA A 117 -16.50 -4.21 -10.83
CA ALA A 117 -16.47 -4.76 -12.17
C ALA A 117 -15.05 -4.77 -12.76
N LEU A 118 -14.34 -3.64 -12.65
CA LEU A 118 -12.94 -3.53 -13.10
C LEU A 118 -12.04 -4.54 -12.39
N TRP A 119 -12.16 -4.66 -11.06
CA TRP A 119 -11.37 -5.62 -10.28
C TRP A 119 -11.70 -7.07 -10.65
N HIS A 120 -12.97 -7.39 -10.85
CA HIS A 120 -13.38 -8.72 -11.28
C HIS A 120 -12.80 -9.07 -12.66
N GLU A 121 -12.83 -8.15 -13.63
CA GLU A 121 -12.19 -8.37 -14.94
C GLU A 121 -10.67 -8.57 -14.80
N LEU A 122 -9.99 -7.70 -14.05
CA LEU A 122 -8.53 -7.78 -13.88
C LEU A 122 -8.06 -9.10 -13.24
N THR A 123 -8.88 -9.67 -12.36
CA THR A 123 -8.55 -10.90 -11.62
C THR A 123 -8.99 -12.18 -12.31
N THR A 124 -10.07 -12.14 -13.12
CA THR A 124 -10.72 -13.33 -13.68
C THR A 124 -10.52 -13.48 -15.18
N ALA A 125 -10.34 -12.39 -15.93
CA ALA A 125 -10.24 -12.45 -17.38
C ALA A 125 -8.98 -13.21 -17.82
N PRO A 126 -9.09 -14.23 -18.69
CA PRO A 126 -7.92 -14.87 -19.29
C PRO A 126 -7.21 -13.88 -20.23
N ASP A 127 -5.87 -13.92 -20.25
CA ASP A 127 -5.00 -13.02 -21.02
C ASP A 127 -5.12 -11.51 -20.65
N GLY A 128 -5.53 -11.23 -19.42
CA GLY A 128 -5.51 -9.87 -18.87
C GLY A 128 -4.10 -9.39 -18.49
N PRO A 129 -3.91 -8.09 -18.25
CA PRO A 129 -2.62 -7.56 -17.82
C PRO A 129 -2.33 -7.96 -16.36
N PRO A 130 -1.05 -8.16 -16.00
CA PRO A 130 -0.67 -8.33 -14.60
C PRO A 130 -0.99 -7.07 -13.79
N VAL A 131 -1.36 -7.27 -12.52
CA VAL A 131 -1.80 -6.19 -11.63
C VAL A 131 -0.78 -5.95 -10.52
N PHE A 132 -0.40 -4.69 -10.34
CA PHE A 132 0.31 -4.24 -9.14
C PHE A 132 -0.66 -3.52 -8.22
N LEU A 133 -0.92 -4.10 -7.05
CA LEU A 133 -1.75 -3.50 -6.00
C LEU A 133 -0.86 -3.03 -4.84
N GLY A 134 -0.67 -1.72 -4.75
CA GLY A 134 0.12 -1.05 -3.72
C GLY A 134 -0.74 -0.43 -2.62
N LEU A 135 -0.28 -0.52 -1.36
CA LEU A 135 -0.88 0.21 -0.25
C LEU A 135 0.22 0.68 0.71
N ASP A 136 0.20 1.97 1.05
CA ASP A 136 1.05 2.50 2.12
C ASP A 136 0.26 2.68 3.43
N GLY A 137 0.92 2.43 4.56
CA GLY A 137 0.29 2.53 5.88
C GLY A 137 -0.55 1.31 6.28
N LEU A 138 -0.10 0.08 6.00
CA LEU A 138 -0.82 -1.18 6.33
C LEU A 138 -1.39 -1.21 7.76
N SER A 139 -0.69 -0.66 8.74
CA SER A 139 -1.13 -0.61 10.13
C SER A 139 -2.48 0.11 10.33
N HIS A 140 -2.85 1.04 9.46
CA HIS A 140 -4.11 1.78 9.57
C HIS A 140 -5.33 0.92 9.23
N ILE A 141 -5.20 -0.09 8.37
CA ILE A 141 -6.29 -1.00 8.01
C ILE A 141 -6.37 -2.24 8.90
N MET A 142 -5.35 -2.48 9.74
CA MET A 142 -5.25 -3.61 10.66
C MET A 142 -5.76 -3.26 12.08
N LYS A 143 -6.85 -2.48 12.14
CA LYS A 143 -7.51 -2.03 13.36
C LYS A 143 -9.02 -1.85 13.14
N ILE A 144 -9.74 -1.56 14.21
CA ILE A 144 -11.10 -1.04 14.13
C ILE A 144 -11.06 0.40 13.57
N SER A 145 -11.92 0.70 12.61
CA SER A 145 -12.00 2.03 11.98
C SER A 145 -12.75 3.03 12.87
N ALA A 146 -12.66 4.32 12.54
CA ALA A 146 -13.42 5.37 13.23
C ALA A 146 -14.89 5.46 12.78
N TYR A 147 -15.28 4.72 11.74
CA TYR A 147 -16.66 4.72 11.22
C TYR A 147 -17.64 4.03 12.16
N ARG A 148 -18.91 4.41 12.04
CA ARG A 148 -20.01 3.87 12.86
C ARG A 148 -21.08 3.21 12.00
N ASP A 149 -21.59 2.09 12.43
CA ASP A 149 -22.77 1.45 11.83
C ASP A 149 -24.08 2.16 12.29
N PRO A 150 -25.25 1.83 11.71
CA PRO A 150 -26.54 2.36 12.16
C PRO A 150 -26.89 2.04 13.63
N SER A 151 -26.26 1.03 14.22
CA SER A 151 -26.38 0.66 15.64
C SER A 151 -25.35 1.37 16.52
N PHE A 152 -24.61 2.34 15.98
CA PHE A 152 -23.56 3.12 16.63
C PHE A 152 -22.35 2.30 17.12
N ASN A 153 -22.15 1.09 16.61
CA ASN A 153 -20.94 0.30 16.84
C ASN A 153 -19.83 0.77 15.90
N LEU A 154 -18.58 0.64 16.34
CA LEU A 154 -17.43 0.88 15.49
C LEU A 154 -17.33 -0.20 14.41
N VAL A 155 -17.09 0.23 13.17
CA VAL A 155 -16.94 -0.68 12.03
C VAL A 155 -15.50 -1.19 11.98
N HIS A 156 -15.30 -2.50 11.85
CA HIS A 156 -13.97 -3.06 11.66
C HIS A 156 -13.40 -2.63 10.30
N SER A 157 -12.12 -2.28 10.18
CA SER A 157 -11.58 -1.76 8.90
C SER A 157 -11.73 -2.77 7.75
N HIS A 158 -11.66 -4.07 8.01
CA HIS A 158 -11.93 -5.12 7.00
C HIS A 158 -13.39 -5.23 6.55
N ASP A 159 -14.34 -4.52 7.19
CA ASP A 159 -15.73 -4.44 6.70
C ASP A 159 -15.89 -3.28 5.69
N LEU A 160 -14.88 -2.43 5.53
CA LEU A 160 -14.78 -1.47 4.43
C LEU A 160 -14.41 -2.21 3.15
N THR A 161 -15.19 -2.03 2.10
CA THR A 161 -15.07 -2.78 0.83
C THR A 161 -13.71 -2.68 0.16
N LEU A 162 -13.14 -1.47 0.03
CA LEU A 162 -11.79 -1.27 -0.54
C LEU A 162 -10.70 -1.95 0.29
N VAL A 163 -10.80 -1.84 1.62
CA VAL A 163 -9.86 -2.48 2.54
C VAL A 163 -9.97 -3.99 2.45
N ARG A 164 -11.20 -4.50 2.42
CA ARG A 164 -11.48 -5.94 2.28
C ARG A 164 -10.90 -6.49 1.00
N LEU A 165 -11.10 -5.80 -0.12
CA LEU A 165 -10.54 -6.18 -1.42
C LEU A 165 -9.01 -6.27 -1.36
N PHE A 166 -8.36 -5.28 -0.73
CA PHE A 166 -6.91 -5.30 -0.54
C PHE A 166 -6.46 -6.48 0.34
N VAL A 167 -7.13 -6.71 1.47
CA VAL A 167 -6.81 -7.79 2.41
C VAL A 167 -7.05 -9.18 1.80
N ASP A 168 -8.14 -9.35 1.05
CA ASP A 168 -8.47 -10.60 0.36
C ASP A 168 -7.46 -10.88 -0.78
N ALA A 169 -6.92 -9.84 -1.43
CA ALA A 169 -5.82 -9.97 -2.38
C ALA A 169 -4.48 -10.28 -1.68
N LEU A 170 -4.17 -9.61 -0.56
CA LEU A 170 -2.93 -9.78 0.19
C LEU A 170 -2.82 -11.19 0.81
N SER A 171 -3.93 -11.70 1.34
CA SER A 171 -4.01 -13.05 1.94
C SER A 171 -4.08 -14.17 0.90
N GLY A 172 -4.16 -13.84 -0.39
CA GLY A 172 -4.25 -14.83 -1.48
C GLY A 172 -5.63 -15.48 -1.65
N LYS A 173 -6.67 -15.00 -0.95
CA LYS A 173 -8.05 -15.49 -1.14
C LYS A 173 -8.59 -15.15 -2.53
N THR A 174 -8.19 -14.01 -3.08
CA THR A 174 -8.49 -13.62 -4.46
C THR A 174 -7.29 -13.97 -5.33
N PRO A 175 -7.33 -15.07 -6.11
CA PRO A 175 -6.23 -15.41 -7.00
C PRO A 175 -6.14 -14.41 -8.14
N LEU A 176 -4.91 -13.96 -8.47
CA LEU A 176 -4.64 -13.14 -9.64
C LEU A 176 -4.36 -14.07 -10.83
N ALA A 177 -5.36 -14.33 -11.69
CA ALA A 177 -5.22 -15.29 -12.79
C ALA A 177 -4.07 -14.96 -13.75
N ASN A 178 -3.84 -13.66 -13.99
CA ASN A 178 -2.81 -13.16 -14.90
C ASN A 178 -1.48 -12.86 -14.20
N GLY A 179 -1.34 -13.26 -12.93
CA GLY A 179 -0.23 -12.88 -12.09
C GLY A 179 -0.29 -11.41 -11.67
N GLY A 180 0.74 -10.99 -10.93
CA GLY A 180 0.83 -9.66 -10.37
C GLY A 180 1.55 -9.64 -9.03
N ALA A 181 1.49 -8.50 -8.36
CA ALA A 181 2.09 -8.31 -7.06
C ALA A 181 1.16 -7.48 -6.16
N VAL A 182 0.93 -7.97 -4.95
CA VAL A 182 0.27 -7.20 -3.88
C VAL A 182 1.34 -6.83 -2.86
N ILE A 183 1.65 -5.54 -2.77
CA ILE A 183 2.71 -5.01 -1.90
C ILE A 183 2.12 -3.99 -0.95
N ALA A 184 2.25 -4.26 0.35
CA ALA A 184 1.86 -3.32 1.39
C ALA A 184 3.11 -2.77 2.09
N ALA A 185 3.16 -1.47 2.35
CA ALA A 185 4.19 -0.86 3.19
C ALA A 185 3.66 -0.61 4.61
N THR A 186 4.46 -0.98 5.61
CA THR A 186 4.18 -0.60 7.00
C THR A 186 4.63 0.85 7.25
N SER A 187 3.98 1.53 8.20
CA SER A 187 4.44 2.84 8.68
C SER A 187 4.80 2.75 10.17
N ARG A 188 5.79 3.54 10.60
CA ARG A 188 6.22 3.64 12.02
C ARG A 188 6.18 5.09 12.52
N SER A 189 5.77 6.05 11.69
CA SER A 189 5.74 7.47 12.05
C SER A 189 4.39 7.89 12.64
N ASN A 190 3.28 7.47 12.02
CA ASN A 190 1.91 7.79 12.44
C ASN A 190 1.04 6.54 12.53
N ALA A 191 1.59 5.41 12.97
CA ALA A 191 0.90 4.12 12.87
C ALA A 191 0.32 3.66 14.22
N PRO A 192 -0.97 3.26 14.27
CA PRO A 192 -1.51 2.53 15.41
C PRO A 192 -0.80 1.17 15.52
N ARG A 193 -0.48 0.75 16.75
CA ARG A 193 0.11 -0.57 17.00
C ARG A 193 -0.97 -1.64 16.98
N SER A 194 -0.75 -2.69 16.20
CA SER A 194 -1.61 -3.86 16.11
C SER A 194 -0.80 -5.09 16.52
N PRO A 195 -0.99 -5.64 17.74
CA PRO A 195 -0.24 -6.80 18.21
C PRO A 195 -0.38 -8.02 17.28
N SER A 196 -1.57 -8.26 16.73
CA SER A 196 -1.81 -9.34 15.76
C SER A 196 -0.98 -9.20 14.50
N MET A 197 -0.95 -7.99 13.93
CA MET A 197 -0.18 -7.73 12.72
C MET A 197 1.32 -7.90 12.98
N GLU A 198 1.82 -7.34 14.07
CA GLU A 198 3.24 -7.43 14.43
C GLU A 198 3.66 -8.87 14.70
N LEU A 199 2.82 -9.65 15.39
CA LEU A 199 3.06 -11.07 15.64
C LEU A 199 3.07 -11.87 14.33
N ALA A 200 2.06 -11.71 13.47
CA ALA A 200 1.98 -12.46 12.20
C ALA A 200 3.17 -12.16 11.27
N LEU A 201 3.60 -10.89 11.20
CA LEU A 201 4.78 -10.49 10.44
C LEU A 201 6.07 -11.03 11.06
N ALA A 202 6.20 -11.00 12.39
CA ALA A 202 7.36 -11.55 13.08
C ALA A 202 7.47 -13.07 12.92
N GLN A 203 6.35 -13.79 12.93
CA GLN A 203 6.31 -15.23 12.65
C GLN A 203 6.72 -15.54 11.22
N SER A 204 6.24 -14.77 10.25
CA SER A 204 6.59 -14.96 8.83
C SER A 204 8.07 -14.65 8.58
N ALA A 205 8.60 -13.60 9.20
CA ALA A 205 10.03 -13.27 9.15
C ALA A 205 10.92 -14.32 9.84
N ALA A 206 10.50 -14.81 11.01
CA ALA A 206 11.22 -15.86 11.74
C ALA A 206 11.22 -17.19 10.96
N ALA A 207 10.08 -17.55 10.36
CA ALA A 207 9.97 -18.74 9.52
C ALA A 207 10.86 -18.64 8.27
N ALA A 208 10.96 -17.46 7.64
CA ALA A 208 11.85 -17.25 6.50
C ALA A 208 13.34 -17.30 6.87
N ALA A 209 13.69 -17.00 8.13
CA ALA A 209 15.06 -17.00 8.64
C ALA A 209 15.44 -18.28 9.39
N ASP A 210 14.58 -19.31 9.41
CA ASP A 210 14.73 -20.54 10.21
C ASP A 210 15.00 -20.29 11.71
N LEU A 211 14.43 -19.20 12.25
CA LEU A 211 14.54 -18.81 13.65
C LEU A 211 13.34 -19.28 14.49
N HIS A 212 13.46 -19.16 15.81
CA HIS A 212 12.36 -19.46 16.72
C HIS A 212 11.13 -18.60 16.41
N VAL A 213 10.02 -19.27 16.08
CA VAL A 213 8.75 -18.62 15.76
C VAL A 213 8.10 -18.07 17.03
N PRO A 214 7.88 -16.74 17.14
CA PRO A 214 7.29 -16.15 18.33
C PRO A 214 5.83 -16.61 18.51
N THR A 215 5.46 -16.90 19.76
CA THR A 215 4.11 -17.29 20.14
C THR A 215 3.31 -16.09 20.68
N PRO A 216 1.98 -16.09 20.52
CA PRO A 216 1.14 -15.06 21.13
C PRO A 216 1.23 -15.12 22.65
N ASP A 217 1.36 -13.96 23.29
CA ASP A 217 1.24 -13.81 24.74
C ASP A 217 -0.18 -14.17 25.20
N PRO A 218 -0.38 -15.23 26.02
CA PRO A 218 -1.70 -15.68 26.46
C PRO A 218 -2.50 -14.64 27.26
N TYR A 219 -1.84 -13.65 27.86
CA TYR A 219 -2.48 -12.69 28.76
C TYR A 219 -2.79 -11.35 28.08
N ASN A 220 -2.34 -11.13 26.85
CA ASN A 220 -2.62 -9.91 26.10
C ASN A 220 -3.98 -10.01 25.40
N LYS A 221 -4.88 -9.05 25.66
CA LYS A 221 -6.25 -9.02 25.13
C LYS A 221 -6.38 -8.26 23.80
N GLY A 222 -5.30 -7.71 23.28
CA GLY A 222 -5.29 -6.85 22.08
C GLY A 222 -5.18 -7.59 20.75
N TYR A 223 -5.32 -8.91 20.73
CA TYR A 223 -5.27 -9.68 19.50
C TYR A 223 -6.62 -9.66 18.78
N ASP A 224 -6.54 -9.44 17.47
CA ASP A 224 -7.61 -9.57 16.49
C ASP A 224 -7.30 -10.74 15.54
N ASP A 225 -8.19 -11.73 15.52
CA ASP A 225 -8.07 -12.94 14.68
C ASP A 225 -8.21 -12.62 13.19
N ARG A 226 -9.04 -11.64 12.82
CA ARG A 226 -9.23 -11.24 11.40
C ARG A 226 -7.96 -10.63 10.83
N VAL A 227 -7.28 -9.82 11.63
CA VAL A 227 -5.98 -9.22 11.28
C VAL A 227 -4.91 -10.28 11.19
N TYR A 228 -4.88 -11.22 12.15
CA TYR A 228 -3.90 -12.30 12.15
C TYR A 228 -4.02 -13.16 10.89
N GLU A 229 -5.21 -13.64 10.56
CA GLU A 229 -5.44 -14.47 9.36
C GLU A 229 -5.23 -13.69 8.04
N ALA A 230 -5.42 -12.37 8.04
CA ALA A 230 -5.19 -11.54 6.86
C ALA A 230 -3.71 -11.44 6.44
N VAL A 231 -2.80 -11.50 7.42
CA VAL A 231 -1.35 -11.31 7.20
C VAL A 231 -0.56 -12.60 7.40
N ARG A 232 -1.24 -13.68 7.79
CA ARG A 232 -0.63 -14.99 8.01
C ARG A 232 -0.05 -15.55 6.71
N GLY A 233 1.23 -15.95 6.76
CA GLY A 233 1.91 -16.57 5.62
C GLY A 233 2.26 -15.59 4.50
N VAL A 234 2.10 -14.29 4.73
CA VAL A 234 2.53 -13.28 3.76
C VAL A 234 4.03 -13.07 3.86
N GLU A 235 4.71 -13.10 2.71
CA GLU A 235 6.14 -12.82 2.63
C GLU A 235 6.46 -11.43 3.18
N THR A 236 7.50 -11.33 4.01
CA THR A 236 7.95 -10.08 4.60
C THR A 236 9.31 -9.69 4.05
N PHE A 237 9.46 -8.43 3.67
CA PHE A 237 10.74 -7.87 3.23
C PHE A 237 11.16 -6.75 4.19
N ASN A 238 12.22 -6.99 4.94
CA ASN A 238 12.73 -6.02 5.91
C ASN A 238 13.65 -5.01 5.22
N VAL A 239 13.19 -3.76 5.10
CA VAL A 239 13.96 -2.65 4.54
C VAL A 239 14.91 -2.13 5.63
N SER A 240 16.20 -2.42 5.46
CA SER A 240 17.27 -1.94 6.33
C SER A 240 17.86 -0.61 5.85
N GLY A 241 18.75 -0.03 6.66
CA GLY A 241 19.59 1.08 6.23
C GLY A 241 20.52 0.69 5.07
N ILE A 242 20.99 1.71 4.35
CA ILE A 242 21.91 1.58 3.23
C ILE A 242 23.33 1.29 3.69
N ASN A 243 24.10 0.61 2.85
CA ASN A 243 25.50 0.36 3.13
C ASN A 243 26.36 1.63 2.94
N ARG A 244 27.65 1.57 3.30
CA ARG A 244 28.54 2.75 3.22
C ARG A 244 28.80 3.23 1.79
N GLU A 245 28.81 2.32 0.82
CA GLU A 245 29.05 2.64 -0.59
C GLU A 245 27.83 3.34 -1.20
N GLU A 246 26.63 2.83 -0.91
CA GLU A 246 25.36 3.46 -1.26
C GLU A 246 25.23 4.83 -0.61
N ALA A 247 25.60 4.97 0.67
CA ALA A 247 25.61 6.25 1.36
C ALA A 247 26.54 7.26 0.69
N ARG A 248 27.73 6.83 0.27
CA ARG A 248 28.65 7.67 -0.52
C ARG A 248 27.99 8.14 -1.82
N ALA A 249 27.41 7.22 -2.60
CA ALA A 249 26.77 7.55 -3.87
C ALA A 249 25.61 8.54 -3.70
N VAL A 250 24.78 8.36 -2.67
CA VAL A 250 23.68 9.29 -2.35
C VAL A 250 24.22 10.67 -1.95
N MET A 251 25.26 10.72 -1.13
CA MET A 251 25.89 12.00 -0.75
C MET A 251 26.53 12.69 -1.95
N GLU A 252 27.19 11.95 -2.85
CA GLU A 252 27.77 12.48 -4.10
C GLU A 252 26.70 13.09 -4.99
N TYR A 253 25.55 12.41 -5.11
CA TYR A 253 24.38 12.96 -5.80
C TYR A 253 23.89 14.27 -5.16
N TRP A 254 23.83 14.35 -3.83
CA TRP A 254 23.45 15.59 -3.13
C TRP A 254 24.46 16.73 -3.31
N ALA A 255 25.76 16.44 -3.32
CA ALA A 255 26.79 17.44 -3.59
C ALA A 255 26.76 17.91 -5.04
N ALA A 256 26.61 17.00 -6.00
CA ALA A 256 26.46 17.33 -7.42
C ALA A 256 25.21 18.19 -7.68
N SER A 257 24.13 17.93 -6.93
CA SER A 257 22.89 18.72 -6.97
C SER A 257 23.00 20.07 -6.24
N GLY A 258 24.13 20.37 -5.59
CA GLY A 258 24.36 21.60 -4.84
C GLY A 258 23.67 21.68 -3.47
N LEU A 259 23.05 20.58 -3.02
CA LEU A 259 22.37 20.50 -1.71
C LEU A 259 23.37 20.33 -0.57
N MET A 260 24.46 19.60 -0.80
CA MET A 260 25.52 19.39 0.19
C MET A 260 26.79 20.16 -0.18
N ARG A 261 27.11 21.20 0.59
CA ARG A 261 28.35 22.01 0.42
C ARG A 261 29.45 21.52 1.35
N ALA A 262 29.86 20.27 1.17
CA ALA A 262 30.99 19.68 1.89
C ALA A 262 31.76 18.78 0.95
N ARG A 263 33.07 18.63 1.21
CA ARG A 263 33.88 17.65 0.50
C ARG A 263 33.45 16.25 0.96
N ILE A 264 33.21 15.35 0.02
CA ILE A 264 32.82 13.98 0.31
C ILE A 264 34.08 13.14 0.35
N ASP A 265 34.69 13.12 1.53
CA ASP A 265 35.79 12.20 1.84
C ASP A 265 35.27 11.03 2.67
N GLU A 266 36.07 9.96 2.78
CA GLU A 266 35.68 8.76 3.54
C GLU A 266 35.32 9.06 5.00
N THR A 267 36.01 10.05 5.60
CA THR A 267 35.76 10.52 6.96
C THR A 267 34.37 11.12 7.10
N THR A 268 33.96 11.98 6.17
CA THR A 268 32.64 12.60 6.17
C THR A 268 31.53 11.59 5.92
N VAL A 269 31.74 10.63 5.00
CA VAL A 269 30.79 9.54 4.77
C VAL A 269 30.65 8.68 6.02
N ALA A 270 31.76 8.29 6.65
CA ALA A 270 31.73 7.47 7.87
C ALA A 270 31.06 8.19 9.05
N GLU A 271 31.33 9.49 9.22
CA GLU A 271 30.69 10.32 10.24
C GLU A 271 29.17 10.36 10.03
N LYS A 272 28.71 10.72 8.83
CA LYS A 272 27.28 10.85 8.53
C LYS A 272 26.54 9.52 8.57
N TRP A 273 27.16 8.45 8.10
CA TRP A 273 26.61 7.09 8.17
C TRP A 273 26.49 6.58 9.61
N THR A 274 27.43 6.95 10.48
CA THR A 274 27.37 6.59 11.92
C THR A 274 26.28 7.39 12.63
N ILE A 275 26.18 8.70 12.36
CA ILE A 275 25.14 9.57 12.93
C ILE A 275 23.73 9.12 12.49
N SER A 276 23.59 8.59 11.27
CA SER A 276 22.31 8.06 10.77
C SER A 276 21.94 6.68 11.30
N GLY A 277 22.61 6.19 12.36
CA GLY A 277 22.28 4.92 13.00
C GLY A 277 22.62 3.70 12.15
N GLY A 278 23.70 3.77 11.37
CA GLY A 278 24.12 2.69 10.48
C GLY A 278 23.45 2.75 9.10
N GLY A 279 23.19 3.96 8.58
CA GLY A 279 22.70 4.15 7.22
C GLY A 279 21.19 4.26 7.07
N VAL A 280 20.43 4.66 8.09
CA VAL A 280 19.00 4.96 7.89
C VAL A 280 18.89 6.18 6.96
N LEU A 281 18.35 5.98 5.75
CA LEU A 281 18.39 6.98 4.68
C LEU A 281 17.78 8.33 5.09
N GLY A 282 16.64 8.34 5.76
CA GLY A 282 16.02 9.60 6.19
C GLY A 282 16.76 10.30 7.34
N GLU A 283 17.44 9.55 8.21
CA GLU A 283 18.31 10.17 9.23
C GLU A 283 19.62 10.67 8.59
N LEU A 284 20.11 10.00 7.53
CA LEU A 284 21.24 10.47 6.73
C LEU A 284 20.90 11.79 6.02
N GLU A 285 19.71 11.89 5.44
CA GLU A 285 19.19 13.13 4.84
C GLU A 285 19.12 14.25 5.89
N ARG A 286 18.58 13.96 7.08
CA ARG A 286 18.53 14.94 8.17
C ARG A 286 19.91 15.40 8.63
N ALA A 287 20.82 14.45 8.82
CA ALA A 287 22.17 14.73 9.31
C ALA A 287 23.03 15.50 8.29
N SER A 288 22.72 15.36 7.00
CA SER A 288 23.50 15.94 5.89
C SER A 288 22.92 17.24 5.35
N LEU A 289 21.58 17.31 5.18
CA LEU A 289 20.90 18.42 4.50
C LEU A 289 20.16 19.34 5.48
N LEU A 290 19.45 18.76 6.46
CA LEU A 290 18.61 19.52 7.38
C LEU A 290 19.35 19.95 8.65
N ASN A 291 20.57 19.48 8.82
CA ASN A 291 21.43 19.94 9.90
C ASN A 291 21.88 21.36 9.54
N SER A 292 21.08 22.33 9.97
CA SER A 292 21.47 23.72 10.01
C SER A 292 22.74 23.79 10.85
N ARG A 293 23.89 23.78 10.17
CA ARG A 293 25.03 24.56 10.64
C ARG A 293 24.44 25.94 10.90
N MET A 294 24.16 26.22 12.17
CA MET A 294 24.00 27.58 12.66
C MET A 294 25.07 28.38 11.94
N LEU A 295 24.61 29.33 11.15
CA LEU A 295 25.42 30.34 10.50
C LEU A 295 26.28 30.99 11.59
N GLN A 296 27.46 30.43 11.83
CA GLN A 296 28.54 31.13 12.49
C GLN A 296 29.12 32.02 11.39
N TYR A 297 28.58 33.24 11.36
CA TYR A 297 29.28 34.40 10.83
C TYR A 297 30.54 34.66 11.67
#